data_AF-A0A511D214-F1
#
_entry.id   AF-A0A511D214-F1
#
_cell.length_a   1.000
_cell.length_b   1.000
_cell.length_c   1.000
_cell.angle_alpha   90.00
_cell.angle_beta   90.00
_cell.angle_gamma   90.00
#
_symmetry.space_group_name_H-M   'P 1'
#
loop_
_entity.id
_entity.type
_entity.pdbx_description
1 polymer ?
#
loop_
_entity_poly.entity_id
_entity_poly.type
_entity_poly.pdbx_seq_one_letter_code
_entity_poly.pdbx_strand_id
1 'polypeptide(L)'
;MNGAGQPLDVGRLTRTIPDGLRRAVAARDGGCAFPGFGSTPSWCECHHILPWEHGGPTERDNLVMLCRVHHRMMHSSGWMVRIRDGLPEFIPPKWIDPEQTPRRGPRPHLIT
;
A
#
# COMPACT_ATOMS: atom_id res chain seq x y z
N MET A 1 13.41 -4.97 -28.13
CA MET A 1 12.53 -4.81 -26.96
C MET A 1 12.34 -3.32 -26.73
N ASN A 2 11.24 -2.72 -27.20
CA ASN A 2 10.94 -1.31 -26.95
C ASN A 2 10.30 -1.20 -25.57
N GLY A 3 11.14 -1.21 -24.53
CA GLY A 3 10.72 -1.00 -23.15
C GLY A 3 10.37 0.46 -22.93
N ALA A 4 9.18 0.89 -23.36
CA ALA A 4 8.63 2.17 -22.95
C ALA A 4 8.53 2.16 -21.42
N GLY A 5 9.41 2.91 -20.75
CA GLY A 5 9.40 3.06 -19.30
C GLY A 5 8.03 3.55 -18.86
N GLN A 6 7.33 2.74 -18.06
CA GLN A 6 6.07 3.17 -17.48
C GLN A 6 6.36 4.11 -16.30
N PRO A 7 5.68 5.26 -16.21
CA PRO A 7 5.89 6.19 -15.12
C PRO A 7 5.59 5.53 -13.77
N LEU A 8 6.52 5.69 -12.82
CA LEU A 8 6.37 5.24 -11.43
C LEU A 8 5.59 6.25 -10.58
N ASP A 9 5.25 7.38 -11.17
CA ASP A 9 4.39 8.42 -10.63
C ASP A 9 3.62 9.06 -11.80
N VAL A 10 2.29 9.10 -11.70
CA VAL A 10 1.41 9.78 -12.66
C VAL A 10 0.64 10.92 -12.00
N GLY A 11 0.99 11.28 -10.77
CA GLY A 11 0.34 12.31 -9.98
C GLY A 11 -1.16 12.08 -9.90
N ARG A 12 -1.94 13.11 -10.24
CA ARG A 12 -3.41 13.02 -10.27
C ARG A 12 -4.01 12.77 -11.66
N LEU A 13 -3.18 12.46 -12.67
CA LEU A 13 -3.65 12.27 -14.05
C LEU A 13 -4.69 11.14 -14.18
N THR A 14 -4.61 10.15 -13.29
CA THR A 14 -5.56 9.04 -13.25
C THR A 14 -5.73 8.51 -11.84
N ARG A 15 -6.97 8.10 -11.50
CA ARG A 15 -7.28 7.29 -10.32
C ARG A 15 -6.88 5.83 -10.52
N THR A 16 -6.93 5.35 -11.77
CA THR A 16 -6.53 3.99 -12.14
C THR A 16 -5.01 3.89 -12.06
N ILE A 17 -4.54 2.99 -11.20
CA ILE A 17 -3.11 2.79 -10.94
C ILE A 17 -2.50 2.08 -12.16
N PRO A 18 -1.50 2.68 -12.84
CA PRO A 18 -0.84 2.04 -13.98
C PRO A 18 -0.17 0.71 -13.59
N ASP A 19 -0.12 -0.24 -14.52
CA ASP A 19 0.46 -1.57 -14.25
C ASP A 19 1.92 -1.51 -13.79
N GLY A 20 2.72 -0.58 -14.34
CA GLY A 20 4.11 -0.38 -13.92
C GLY A 20 4.21 0.02 -12.45
N LEU A 21 3.34 0.94 -12.02
CA LEU A 21 3.26 1.37 -10.63
C LEU A 21 2.74 0.26 -9.72
N ARG A 22 1.66 -0.44 -10.12
CA ARG A 22 1.16 -1.61 -9.39
C ARG A 22 2.25 -2.66 -9.16
N ARG A 23 3.05 -2.97 -10.19
CA ARG A 23 4.19 -3.90 -10.07
C ARG A 23 5.25 -3.39 -9.10
N ALA A 24 5.57 -2.10 -9.12
CA ALA A 24 6.54 -1.51 -8.20
C ALA A 24 6.08 -1.58 -6.73
N VAL A 25 4.79 -1.29 -6.47
CA VAL A 25 4.21 -1.41 -5.13
C VAL A 25 4.14 -2.88 -4.70
N ALA A 26 3.76 -3.79 -5.61
CA ALA A 26 3.75 -5.23 -5.34
C ALA A 26 5.14 -5.79 -5.01
N ALA A 27 6.19 -5.35 -5.71
CA ALA A 27 7.56 -5.75 -5.42
C ALA A 27 8.05 -5.21 -4.06
N ARG A 28 7.59 -4.03 -3.64
CA ARG A 28 7.90 -3.44 -2.33
C ARG A 28 7.17 -4.16 -1.19
N ASP A 29 5.89 -4.41 -1.36
CA ASP A 29 5.02 -4.89 -0.28
C ASP A 29 4.94 -6.41 -0.22
N GLY A 30 5.24 -7.12 -1.31
CA GLY A 30 5.29 -8.59 -1.34
C GLY A 30 3.95 -9.31 -1.23
N GLY A 31 2.86 -8.57 -1.05
CA GLY A 31 1.57 -9.12 -0.69
C GLY A 31 0.71 -8.12 0.06
N CYS A 32 -0.27 -8.59 0.81
CA CYS A 32 -1.00 -7.73 1.73
C CYS A 32 -0.06 -7.25 2.84
N ALA A 33 0.19 -5.95 2.91
CA ALA A 33 1.16 -5.37 3.84
C ALA A 33 0.64 -5.22 5.28
N PHE A 34 -0.63 -5.54 5.53
CA PHE A 34 -1.24 -5.36 6.85
C PHE A 34 -0.54 -6.24 7.91
N PRO A 35 -0.28 -5.74 9.13
CA PRO A 35 0.45 -6.47 10.18
C PRO A 35 -0.18 -7.83 10.50
N GLY A 36 0.65 -8.88 10.52
CA GLY A 36 0.22 -10.23 10.88
C GLY A 36 -0.58 -10.97 9.80
N PHE A 37 -0.68 -10.43 8.58
CA PHE A 37 -1.33 -11.07 7.45
C PHE A 37 -0.39 -11.14 6.23
N GLY A 38 -0.56 -12.16 5.38
CA GLY A 38 0.40 -12.46 4.32
C GLY A 38 -0.21 -13.15 3.10
N SER A 39 -1.15 -12.50 2.41
CA SER A 39 -1.60 -12.97 1.09
C SER A 39 -0.63 -12.56 -0.01
N THR A 40 -0.52 -13.37 -1.06
CA THR A 40 0.31 -13.06 -2.23
C THR A 40 -0.22 -11.84 -3.01
N PRO A 41 0.63 -11.15 -3.80
CA PRO A 41 0.23 -9.94 -4.54
C PRO A 41 -0.94 -10.14 -5.51
N SER A 42 -1.15 -11.36 -6.02
CA SER A 42 -2.24 -11.67 -6.95
C SER A 42 -3.63 -11.57 -6.31
N TRP A 43 -3.71 -11.66 -4.98
CA TRP A 43 -4.95 -11.51 -4.20
C TRP A 43 -5.14 -10.10 -3.63
N CYS A 44 -4.25 -9.18 -4.00
CA CYS A 44 -4.17 -7.86 -3.40
C CYS A 44 -4.40 -6.77 -4.44
N GLU A 45 -4.86 -5.62 -3.97
CA GLU A 45 -5.08 -4.39 -4.72
C GLU A 45 -4.25 -3.28 -4.09
N CYS A 46 -3.85 -2.30 -4.90
CA CYS A 46 -3.23 -1.11 -4.38
C CYS A 46 -4.31 -0.18 -3.80
N HIS A 47 -4.08 0.27 -2.58
CA HIS A 47 -4.90 1.21 -1.84
C HIS A 47 -4.16 2.55 -1.72
N HIS A 48 -4.85 3.66 -1.99
CA HIS A 48 -4.33 5.00 -1.74
C HIS A 48 -4.34 5.32 -0.24
N ILE A 49 -3.17 5.66 0.31
CA ILE A 49 -3.00 6.01 1.73
C ILE A 49 -3.72 7.32 2.06
N LEU A 50 -3.39 8.39 1.33
CA LEU A 50 -4.25 9.57 1.20
C LEU A 50 -5.20 9.29 0.03
N PRO A 51 -6.52 9.21 0.27
CA PRO A 51 -7.47 8.91 -0.80
C PRO A 51 -7.34 9.87 -1.97
N TRP A 52 -7.42 9.35 -3.20
CA TRP A 52 -7.32 10.16 -4.41
C TRP A 52 -8.39 11.27 -4.46
N GLU A 53 -9.60 10.99 -3.98
CA GLU A 53 -10.70 11.96 -3.88
C GLU A 53 -10.41 13.10 -2.91
N HIS A 54 -9.49 12.90 -1.95
CA HIS A 54 -8.99 13.90 -1.02
C HIS A 54 -7.65 14.51 -1.47
N GLY A 55 -7.30 14.35 -2.75
CA GLY A 55 -6.11 14.97 -3.34
C GLY A 55 -4.85 14.10 -3.30
N GLY A 56 -4.94 12.84 -2.87
CA GLY A 56 -3.80 11.93 -2.88
C GLY A 56 -3.25 11.65 -4.27
N PRO A 57 -1.92 11.68 -4.47
CA PRO A 57 -1.29 11.35 -5.74
C PRO A 57 -1.34 9.84 -6.01
N THR A 58 -1.34 9.47 -7.29
CA THR A 58 -1.15 8.09 -7.75
C THR A 58 0.34 7.86 -7.98
N GLU A 59 1.05 7.60 -6.89
CA GLU A 59 2.50 7.39 -6.85
C GLU A 59 2.85 6.29 -5.84
N ARG A 60 4.07 5.77 -5.92
CA ARG A 60 4.50 4.62 -5.09
C ARG A 60 4.34 4.88 -3.59
N ASP A 61 4.67 6.08 -3.12
CA ASP A 61 4.70 6.41 -1.70
C ASP A 61 3.33 6.79 -1.11
N ASN A 62 2.30 6.90 -1.96
CA ASN A 62 0.91 7.03 -1.55
C ASN A 62 0.09 5.75 -1.80
N LEU A 63 0.71 4.65 -2.20
CA LEU A 63 0.04 3.38 -2.46
C LEU A 63 0.53 2.29 -1.51
N VAL A 64 -0.34 1.35 -1.15
CA VAL A 64 0.00 0.13 -0.38
C VAL A 64 -0.81 -1.07 -0.88
N MET A 65 -0.21 -2.26 -0.93
CA MET A 65 -0.91 -3.49 -1.30
C MET A 65 -1.73 -4.04 -0.13
N LEU A 66 -3.03 -4.27 -0.35
CA LEU A 66 -3.93 -4.86 0.62
C LEU A 66 -4.80 -5.94 -0.03
N CYS A 67 -5.09 -7.03 0.70
CA CYS A 67 -6.12 -7.96 0.29
C CYS A 67 -7.50 -7.30 0.39
N ARG A 68 -8.51 -7.85 -0.28
CA ARG A 68 -9.88 -7.29 -0.30
C ARG A 68 -10.45 -7.01 1.10
N VAL A 69 -10.14 -7.86 2.08
CA VAL A 69 -10.61 -7.70 3.48
C VAL A 69 -9.99 -6.45 4.11
N HIS A 70 -8.67 -6.34 4.13
CA HIS A 70 -7.98 -5.20 4.71
C HIS A 70 -8.20 -3.93 3.90
N HIS A 71 -8.33 -4.02 2.57
CA HIS A 71 -8.66 -2.89 1.71
C HIS A 71 -9.98 -2.24 2.15
N ARG A 72 -11.03 -3.05 2.34
CA ARG A 72 -12.32 -2.56 2.84
C ARG A 72 -12.21 -2.00 4.26
N MET A 73 -11.49 -2.68 5.14
CA MET A 73 -11.33 -2.29 6.54
C MET A 73 -10.65 -0.91 6.67
N MET A 74 -9.67 -0.59 5.82
CA MET A 74 -8.93 0.67 5.90
C MET A 74 -9.82 1.90 5.74
N HIS A 75 -10.93 1.81 5.00
CA HIS A 75 -11.82 2.95 4.77
C HIS A 75 -12.61 3.40 6.01
N SER A 76 -12.78 2.55 7.03
CA SER A 76 -13.70 2.84 8.15
C SER A 76 -13.18 2.48 9.54
N SER A 77 -11.98 1.90 9.64
CA SER A 77 -11.47 1.35 10.91
C SER A 77 -10.64 2.32 11.74
N GLY A 78 -10.33 3.53 11.23
CA GLY A 78 -9.46 4.50 11.91
C GLY A 78 -7.98 4.13 11.93
N TRP A 79 -7.61 3.02 11.28
CA TRP A 79 -6.21 2.71 11.00
C TRP A 79 -5.63 3.73 10.02
N MET A 80 -4.39 4.12 10.26
CA MET A 80 -3.64 4.96 9.33
C MET A 80 -2.47 4.18 8.75
N VAL A 81 -2.01 4.59 7.57
CA VAL A 81 -0.82 4.04 6.93
C VAL A 81 0.13 5.19 6.63
N ARG A 82 1.43 4.93 6.71
CA ARG A 82 2.46 5.81 6.15
C ARG A 82 3.57 4.97 5.53
N ILE A 83 4.29 5.54 4.57
CA ILE A 83 5.53 4.95 4.08
C ILE A 83 6.68 5.54 4.89
N ARG A 84 7.46 4.69 5.56
CA ARG A 84 8.65 5.06 6.32
C ARG A 84 9.82 4.15 5.96
N ASP A 85 10.92 4.75 5.53
CA ASP A 85 12.10 4.06 5.00
C ASP A 85 11.75 3.15 3.81
N GLY A 86 10.88 3.65 2.92
CA GLY A 86 10.45 2.94 1.72
C GLY A 86 9.56 1.72 1.97
N LEU A 87 8.96 1.60 3.16
CA LEU A 87 8.12 0.47 3.56
C LEU A 87 6.87 0.94 4.33
N PRO A 88 5.74 0.24 4.22
CA PRO A 88 4.50 0.61 4.91
C PRO A 88 4.57 0.35 6.42
N GLU A 89 4.13 1.36 7.19
CA GLU A 89 3.81 1.27 8.62
C GLU A 89 2.32 1.53 8.82
N PHE A 90 1.67 0.65 9.58
CA PHE A 90 0.27 0.73 9.96
C PHE A 90 0.17 1.22 11.40
N ILE A 91 -0.60 2.27 11.59
CA ILE A 91 -0.78 2.92 12.88
C ILE A 91 -2.19 2.58 13.35
N PRO A 92 -2.35 1.83 14.46
CA PRO A 92 -3.66 1.51 15.01
C PRO A 92 -4.39 2.76 15.50
N PRO A 93 -5.73 2.76 15.50
CA PRO A 93 -6.50 3.77 16.20
C PRO A 93 -6.30 3.67 17.72
N LYS A 94 -6.48 4.78 18.44
CA LYS A 94 -6.21 4.90 19.88
C LYS A 94 -6.97 3.91 20.76
N TRP A 95 -8.16 3.47 20.33
CA TRP A 95 -8.94 2.48 21.09
C TRP A 95 -8.43 1.05 20.94
N ILE A 96 -7.56 0.77 19.96
CA ILE A 96 -6.83 -0.50 19.83
C ILE A 96 -5.48 -0.42 20.55
N ASP A 97 -4.82 0.74 20.48
CA ASP A 97 -3.50 0.98 21.04
C ASP A 97 -3.37 2.47 21.37
N PRO A 98 -3.48 2.87 22.65
CA PRO A 98 -3.47 4.27 23.05
C PRO A 98 -2.20 5.02 22.62
N GLU A 99 -1.07 4.33 22.58
CA GLU A 99 0.23 4.87 22.15
C GLU A 99 0.37 4.92 20.62
N GLN A 100 -0.58 4.33 19.88
CA GLN A 100 -0.59 4.25 18.43
C GLN A 100 0.74 3.71 17.87
N THR A 101 1.28 2.68 18.52
CA THR A 101 2.58 2.10 18.18
C THR A 101 2.58 1.62 16.72
N PRO A 102 3.45 2.14 15.84
CA PRO A 102 3.48 1.73 14.43
C PRO A 102 3.83 0.24 14.27
N ARG A 103 3.09 -0.45 13.40
CA ARG A 103 3.22 -1.89 13.14
C ARG A 103 3.56 -2.11 11.67
N ARG A 104 4.46 -3.06 11.40
CA ARG A 104 4.80 -3.44 10.02
C ARG A 104 4.25 -4.82 9.71
N GLY A 105 3.85 -5.01 8.45
CA GLY A 105 3.61 -6.33 7.88
C GLY A 105 4.86 -7.20 7.92
N PRO A 106 4.71 -8.52 7.75
CA PRO A 106 5.87 -9.37 7.50
C PRO A 106 6.63 -8.82 6.29
N ARG A 107 7.96 -8.69 6.41
CA ARG A 107 8.79 -8.37 5.24
C ARG A 107 8.58 -9.48 4.22
N PRO A 108 8.40 -9.17 2.91
CA PRO A 108 8.47 -10.22 1.91
C PRO A 108 9.75 -11.02 2.12
N HIS A 109 9.62 -12.33 2.30
CA HIS A 109 10.74 -13.22 2.08
C HIS A 109 11.17 -12.98 0.64
N LEU A 110 12.34 -12.38 0.46
CA LEU A 110 13.03 -12.41 -0.82
C LEU A 110 13.14 -13.89 -1.17
N ILE A 111 12.42 -14.33 -2.19
CA ILE A 111 12.65 -15.63 -2.79
C ILE A 111 14.10 -15.56 -3.28
N THR A 112 15.00 -16.24 -2.56
CA THR A 112 16.36 -16.56 -3.00
C THR A 112 16.28 -17.60 -4.09
#